data_AF-A0A8T7GBR8-F1
#
_entry.id   AF-A0A8T7GBR8-F1
#
_cell.length_a   1.000
_cell.length_b   1.000
_cell.length_c   1.000
_cell.angle_alpha   90.00
_cell.angle_beta   90.00
_cell.angle_gamma   90.00
#
_symmetry.space_group_name_H-M   'P 1'
#
loop_
_entity.id
_entity.type
_entity.pdbx_description
1 polymer ?
#
loop_
_entity_poly.entity_id
_entity_poly.type
_entity_poly.pdbx_seq_one_letter_code
_entity_poly.pdbx_strand_id
1 'polypeptide(L)'
;TREIQANVFSHPYDFDVWDELMAEDPQKLAEEGAAIERKHFKDIAELIGVVTREFVIGGYRVHIANLPYTMTSDAGHALAKGRPFAGCYWDTPDGRVFSLRSQEDGIDVSEIAKLYGGGGHKHASGFRVPFAQLEKEGLA
;
A
#
# COMPACT_ATOMS: atom_id res chain seq x y z
N THR A 1 6.32 9.80 15.16
CA THR A 1 7.11 8.55 15.02
C THR A 1 7.20 8.12 13.56
N ARG A 2 6.14 8.29 12.77
CA ARG A 2 6.15 8.04 11.33
C ARG A 2 7.25 8.79 10.58
N GLU A 3 7.47 10.05 10.95
CA GLU A 3 8.52 10.90 10.39
C GLU A 3 9.91 10.31 10.68
N ILE A 4 10.19 9.96 11.93
CA ILE A 4 11.44 9.29 12.30
C ILE A 4 11.65 8.02 11.48
N GLN A 5 10.61 7.19 11.33
CA GLN A 5 10.68 5.98 10.50
C GLN A 5 10.91 6.30 9.02
N ALA A 6 10.26 7.31 8.48
CA ALA A 6 10.45 7.75 7.10
C ALA A 6 11.90 8.21 6.86
N ASN A 7 12.52 8.86 7.85
CA ASN A 7 13.93 9.20 7.80
C ASN A 7 14.80 7.93 7.83
N VAL A 8 14.66 7.09 8.85
CA VAL A 8 15.45 5.86 9.02
C VAL A 8 15.40 4.97 7.77
N PHE A 9 14.21 4.75 7.20
CA PHE A 9 14.03 3.93 5.99
C PHE A 9 14.50 4.60 4.70
N SER A 10 14.88 5.88 4.74
CA SER A 10 15.50 6.56 3.59
C SER A 10 16.99 6.28 3.45
N HIS A 11 17.62 5.72 4.49
CA HIS A 11 19.03 5.35 4.49
C HIS A 11 19.26 3.87 4.14
N PRO A 12 20.49 3.48 3.74
CA PRO A 12 20.85 2.08 3.54
C PRO A 12 20.65 1.22 4.78
N TYR A 13 20.35 -0.07 4.58
CA TYR A 13 20.26 -1.06 5.66
C TYR A 13 21.66 -1.55 6.02
N ASP A 14 22.31 -0.78 6.89
CA ASP A 14 23.67 -1.01 7.37
C ASP A 14 23.75 -0.69 8.87
N PHE A 15 24.51 -1.50 9.62
CA PHE A 15 24.57 -1.35 11.08
C PHE A 15 25.29 -0.07 11.50
N ASP A 16 26.33 0.35 10.80
CA ASP A 16 27.07 1.58 11.14
C ASP A 16 26.16 2.80 10.93
N VAL A 17 25.36 2.79 9.86
CA VAL A 17 24.36 3.83 9.58
C VAL A 17 23.27 3.86 10.67
N TRP A 18 22.81 2.71 11.13
CA TRP A 18 21.81 2.67 12.20
C TRP A 18 22.37 3.13 13.55
N ASP A 19 23.63 2.82 13.86
CA ASP A 19 24.29 3.31 15.06
C ASP A 19 24.42 4.83 15.05
N GLU A 20 24.76 5.43 13.90
CA GLU A 20 24.77 6.88 13.72
C GLU A 20 23.38 7.49 13.91
N LEU A 21 22.34 6.93 13.27
CA LEU A 21 20.96 7.41 13.40
C LEU A 21 20.43 7.28 14.83
N MET A 22 20.79 6.22 15.55
CA MET A 22 20.38 6.00 16.94
C MET A 22 21.05 6.98 17.93
N ALA A 23 22.21 7.52 17.57
CA ALA A 23 22.91 8.53 18.37
C ALA A 23 22.42 9.96 18.10
N GLU A 24 21.63 10.18 17.05
CA GLU A 24 21.11 11.48 16.64
C GLU A 24 19.93 11.96 17.50
N ASP A 25 19.71 13.27 17.57
CA ASP A 25 18.54 13.84 18.24
C ASP A 25 17.23 13.38 17.55
N PRO A 26 16.30 12.71 18.26
CA PRO A 26 15.01 12.31 17.70
C PRO A 26 14.22 13.45 17.07
N GLN A 27 14.39 14.69 17.57
CA GLN A 27 13.73 15.87 16.99
C GLN A 27 14.25 16.15 15.58
N LYS A 28 15.56 16.08 15.36
CA LYS A 28 16.17 16.26 14.04
C LYS A 28 15.74 15.14 13.09
N LEU A 29 15.72 13.89 13.57
CA LEU A 29 15.23 12.76 12.76
C LEU A 29 13.79 12.97 12.30
N ALA A 30 12.93 13.51 13.17
CA ALA A 30 11.55 13.83 12.85
C ALA A 30 11.44 14.97 11.83
N GLU A 31 12.28 16.00 11.93
CA GLU A 31 12.26 17.14 10.99
C GLU A 31 12.66 16.74 9.56
N GLU A 32 13.70 15.93 9.42
CA GLU A 32 14.12 15.38 8.13
C GLU A 32 13.04 14.45 7.54
N GLY A 33 12.48 13.58 8.38
CA GLY A 33 11.38 12.70 8.01
C GLY A 33 10.10 13.42 7.58
N ALA A 34 9.81 14.58 8.17
CA ALA A 34 8.63 15.37 7.84
C ALA A 34 8.62 15.85 6.38
N ALA A 35 9.79 16.11 5.80
CA ALA A 35 9.88 16.46 4.38
C ALA A 35 9.56 15.28 3.46
N ILE A 36 10.02 14.08 3.82
CA ILE A 36 9.76 12.83 3.08
C ILE A 36 8.27 12.52 3.12
N GLU A 37 7.67 12.57 4.31
CA GLU A 37 6.24 12.34 4.53
C GLU A 37 5.36 13.32 3.74
N ARG A 38 5.72 14.61 3.76
CA ARG A 38 5.01 15.63 2.97
C ARG A 38 5.04 15.32 1.47
N LYS A 39 6.17 14.86 0.94
CA LYS A 39 6.28 14.47 -0.47
C LYS A 39 5.47 13.21 -0.77
N HIS A 40 5.59 12.19 0.07
CA HIS A 40 4.88 10.92 -0.04
C HIS A 40 3.37 11.11 -0.12
N PHE A 41 2.78 11.87 0.81
CA PHE A 41 1.34 12.12 0.80
C PHE A 41 0.88 13.03 -0.34
N LYS A 42 1.68 14.02 -0.74
CA LYS A 42 1.38 14.83 -1.94
C LYS A 42 1.32 13.94 -3.18
N ASP A 43 2.30 13.06 -3.37
CA ASP A 43 2.37 12.17 -4.52
C ASP A 43 1.19 11.19 -4.55
N ILE A 44 0.86 10.59 -3.40
CA ILE A 44 -0.33 9.74 -3.30
C ILE A 44 -1.58 10.51 -3.68
N ALA A 45 -1.79 11.72 -3.13
CA ALA A 45 -2.97 12.52 -3.42
C ALA A 45 -3.11 12.87 -4.92
N GLU A 46 -1.99 13.16 -5.59
CA GLU A 46 -1.96 13.42 -7.04
C GLU A 46 -2.19 12.13 -7.85
N LEU A 47 -1.50 11.04 -7.51
CA LEU A 47 -1.50 9.81 -8.30
C LEU A 47 -2.84 9.05 -8.20
N ILE A 48 -3.49 9.00 -7.03
CA ILE A 48 -4.78 8.30 -6.91
C ILE A 48 -5.86 8.91 -7.81
N GLY A 49 -5.75 10.18 -8.19
CA GLY A 49 -6.64 10.79 -9.18
C GLY A 49 -6.37 10.37 -10.63
N VAL A 50 -5.20 9.78 -10.91
CA VAL A 50 -4.70 9.51 -12.25
C VAL A 50 -4.66 8.01 -12.56
N VAL A 51 -4.21 7.19 -11.60
CA VAL A 51 -3.91 5.76 -11.83
C VAL A 51 -4.95 4.82 -11.23
N THR A 52 -6.04 5.35 -10.68
CA THR A 52 -7.11 4.56 -10.08
C THR A 52 -8.13 4.13 -11.12
N ARG A 53 -8.48 2.84 -11.11
CA ARG A 53 -9.58 2.28 -11.89
C ARG A 53 -10.46 1.37 -11.05
N GLU A 54 -11.66 1.08 -11.53
CA GLU A 54 -12.56 0.14 -10.89
C GLU A 54 -12.23 -1.31 -11.24
N PHE A 55 -12.38 -2.19 -10.27
CA PHE A 55 -12.33 -3.64 -10.43
C PHE A 55 -13.53 -4.29 -9.74
N VAL A 56 -13.88 -5.51 -10.16
CA VAL A 56 -14.76 -6.39 -9.40
C VAL A 56 -13.91 -7.44 -8.71
N ILE A 57 -13.78 -7.35 -7.38
CA ILE A 57 -12.95 -8.24 -6.57
C ILE A 57 -13.83 -8.84 -5.47
N GLY A 58 -13.91 -10.18 -5.40
CA GLY A 58 -14.76 -10.86 -4.42
C GLY A 58 -16.24 -10.45 -4.49
N GLY A 59 -16.73 -10.08 -5.68
CA GLY A 59 -18.10 -9.59 -5.89
C GLY A 59 -18.33 -8.09 -5.60
N TYR A 60 -17.32 -7.36 -5.14
CA TYR A 60 -17.42 -5.93 -4.85
C TYR A 60 -16.81 -5.08 -5.97
N ARG A 61 -17.51 -4.01 -6.36
CA ARG A 61 -16.95 -2.96 -7.22
C ARG A 61 -16.12 -1.99 -6.38
N VAL A 62 -14.82 -1.98 -6.59
CA VAL A 62 -13.86 -1.25 -5.75
C VAL A 62 -12.83 -0.48 -6.57
N HIS A 63 -12.26 0.55 -5.96
CA HIS A 63 -11.18 1.34 -6.57
C HIS A 63 -9.83 0.73 -6.23
N ILE A 64 -9.02 0.52 -7.27
CA ILE A 64 -7.64 0.03 -7.13
C ILE A 64 -6.71 0.96 -7.92
N ALA A 65 -5.66 1.46 -7.28
CA ALA A 65 -4.63 2.27 -7.92
C ALA A 65 -3.44 1.43 -8.40
N ASN A 66 -2.86 1.74 -9.57
CA ASN A 66 -1.58 1.17 -9.97
C ASN A 66 -0.43 1.93 -9.29
N LEU A 67 0.02 1.47 -8.13
CA LEU A 67 1.02 2.15 -7.30
C LEU A 67 2.04 1.14 -6.76
N PRO A 68 3.32 1.57 -6.60
CA PRO A 68 4.35 0.70 -6.05
C PRO A 68 4.03 0.29 -4.62
N TYR A 69 4.52 -0.90 -4.21
CA TYR A 69 4.24 -1.50 -2.91
C TYR A 69 4.49 -0.56 -1.72
N THR A 70 5.44 0.36 -1.84
CA THR A 70 5.83 1.37 -0.84
C THR A 70 4.74 2.41 -0.55
N MET A 71 3.78 2.62 -1.45
CA MET A 71 2.69 3.61 -1.29
C MET A 71 1.34 2.98 -0.91
N THR A 72 1.24 1.66 -0.97
CA THR A 72 -0.04 0.95 -1.01
C THR A 72 -0.86 1.07 0.26
N SER A 73 -0.21 1.16 1.41
CA SER A 73 -0.94 1.22 2.69
C SER A 73 -1.72 2.52 2.80
N ASP A 74 -1.05 3.65 2.56
CA ASP A 74 -1.67 4.98 2.66
C ASP A 74 -2.63 5.25 1.51
N ALA A 75 -2.25 4.90 0.28
CA ALA A 75 -3.10 5.08 -0.89
C ALA A 75 -4.37 4.20 -0.80
N GLY A 76 -4.22 2.93 -0.39
CA GLY A 76 -5.35 2.04 -0.16
C GLY A 76 -6.28 2.53 0.94
N HIS A 77 -5.73 2.99 2.07
CA HIS A 77 -6.54 3.57 3.15
C HIS A 77 -7.27 4.85 2.71
N ALA A 78 -6.61 5.73 1.95
CA ALA A 78 -7.24 6.93 1.40
C ALA A 78 -8.40 6.59 0.46
N LEU A 79 -8.22 5.60 -0.44
CA LEU A 79 -9.24 5.16 -1.39
C LEU A 79 -10.38 4.37 -0.75
N ALA A 80 -10.16 3.73 0.41
CA ALA A 80 -11.17 2.91 1.08
C ALA A 80 -12.26 3.74 1.78
N LYS A 81 -12.07 5.05 1.96
CA LYS A 81 -13.05 5.94 2.61
C LYS A 81 -14.39 5.91 1.87
N GLY A 82 -15.47 5.60 2.60
CA GLY A 82 -16.83 5.52 2.06
C GLY A 82 -17.07 4.31 1.15
N ARG A 83 -16.18 3.30 1.18
CA ARG A 83 -16.28 2.08 0.38
C ARG A 83 -16.08 0.84 1.27
N PRO A 84 -16.56 -0.35 0.87
CA PRO A 84 -16.31 -1.57 1.63
C PRO A 84 -14.81 -1.83 1.83
N PHE A 85 -14.05 -1.64 0.75
CA PHE A 85 -12.59 -1.62 0.72
C PHE A 85 -12.09 -0.95 -0.57
N ALA A 86 -10.79 -0.75 -0.65
CA ALA A 86 -10.06 -0.34 -1.84
C ALA A 86 -8.67 -0.99 -1.83
N GLY A 87 -7.80 -0.58 -2.73
CA GLY A 87 -6.45 -1.13 -2.75
C GLY A 87 -5.54 -0.52 -3.79
N CYS A 88 -4.40 -1.19 -3.96
CA CYS A 88 -3.45 -0.91 -5.00
C CYS A 88 -3.04 -2.22 -5.68
N TYR A 89 -2.53 -2.13 -6.90
CA TYR A 89 -1.81 -3.21 -7.53
C TYR A 89 -0.48 -2.73 -8.09
N TRP A 90 0.45 -3.67 -8.25
CA TRP A 90 1.67 -3.50 -9.04
C TRP A 90 2.03 -4.84 -9.68
N ASP A 91 2.81 -4.76 -10.75
CA ASP A 91 3.27 -5.93 -11.49
C ASP A 91 4.67 -6.34 -11.01
N THR A 92 4.89 -7.65 -10.87
CA THR A 92 6.18 -8.29 -10.64
C THR A 92 6.50 -9.20 -11.84
N PRO A 93 7.71 -9.77 -11.94
CA PRO A 93 8.03 -10.70 -13.02
C PRO A 93 7.05 -11.89 -13.14
N ASP A 94 6.41 -12.28 -12.04
CA ASP A 94 5.57 -13.48 -11.97
C ASP A 94 4.06 -13.18 -12.08
N GLY A 95 3.65 -11.92 -12.05
CA GLY A 95 2.24 -11.54 -12.09
C GLY A 95 1.92 -10.25 -11.35
N ARG A 96 0.61 -9.98 -11.22
CA ARG A 96 0.09 -8.80 -10.54
C ARG A 96 -0.17 -9.09 -9.08
N VAL A 97 0.33 -8.23 -8.20
CA VAL A 97 0.04 -8.28 -6.77
C VAL A 97 -0.99 -7.22 -6.44
N PHE A 98 -2.01 -7.60 -5.69
CA PHE A 98 -3.03 -6.72 -5.15
C PHE A 98 -2.82 -6.57 -3.65
N SER A 99 -2.86 -5.33 -3.15
CA SER A 99 -2.89 -5.02 -1.72
C SER A 99 -4.20 -4.32 -1.41
N LEU A 100 -5.03 -4.97 -0.60
CA LEU A 100 -6.35 -4.52 -0.19
C LEU A 100 -6.28 -3.82 1.17
N ARG A 101 -7.07 -2.75 1.32
CA ARG A 101 -7.24 -1.99 2.55
C ARG A 101 -8.72 -1.70 2.77
N SER A 102 -9.19 -1.90 3.99
CA SER A 102 -10.50 -1.42 4.44
C SER A 102 -10.33 -0.49 5.63
N GLN A 103 -11.35 0.33 5.89
CA GLN A 103 -11.43 1.14 7.11
C GLN A 103 -11.70 0.24 8.32
N GLU A 104 -11.57 0.77 9.53
CA GLU A 104 -11.81 0.02 10.79
C GLU A 104 -13.23 -0.59 10.86
N ASP A 105 -14.21 0.13 10.33
CA ASP A 105 -15.61 -0.29 10.17
C ASP A 105 -15.87 -1.00 8.83
N GLY A 106 -14.85 -1.13 7.99
CA GLY A 106 -14.91 -1.80 6.70
C GLY A 106 -14.91 -3.33 6.79
N ILE A 107 -15.07 -3.97 5.64
CA ILE A 107 -15.18 -5.44 5.57
C ILE A 107 -13.83 -6.13 5.83
N ASP A 108 -13.90 -7.42 6.13
CA ASP A 108 -12.72 -8.28 6.23
C ASP A 108 -12.13 -8.56 4.85
N VAL A 109 -11.06 -7.85 4.50
CA VAL A 109 -10.36 -8.03 3.21
C VAL A 109 -9.50 -9.29 3.18
N SER A 110 -9.26 -9.95 4.31
CA SER A 110 -8.54 -11.24 4.34
C SER A 110 -9.40 -12.36 3.77
N GLU A 111 -10.71 -12.33 4.01
CA GLU A 111 -11.66 -13.27 3.41
C GLU A 111 -11.73 -13.09 1.89
N ILE A 112 -11.66 -11.85 1.41
CA ILE A 112 -11.58 -11.54 -0.03
C ILE A 112 -10.27 -12.05 -0.64
N ALA A 113 -9.14 -11.79 0.02
CA ALA A 113 -7.83 -12.22 -0.48
C ALA A 113 -7.72 -13.75 -0.59
N LYS A 114 -8.32 -14.50 0.35
CA LYS A 114 -8.34 -15.98 0.35
C LYS A 114 -9.01 -16.56 -0.89
N LEU A 115 -10.02 -15.88 -1.47
CA LEU A 115 -10.66 -16.32 -2.72
C LEU A 115 -9.68 -16.44 -3.89
N TYR A 116 -8.60 -15.65 -3.85
CA TYR A 116 -7.54 -15.61 -4.85
C TYR A 116 -6.25 -16.28 -4.37
N GLY A 117 -6.31 -17.10 -3.31
CA GLY A 117 -5.14 -17.78 -2.74
C GLY A 117 -4.19 -16.88 -1.94
N GLY A 118 -4.62 -15.68 -1.58
CA GLY A 118 -3.87 -14.75 -0.72
C GLY A 118 -4.27 -14.82 0.76
N GLY A 119 -3.96 -13.75 1.49
CA GLY A 119 -4.28 -13.64 2.91
C GLY A 119 -3.74 -12.37 3.56
N GLY A 120 -3.84 -12.30 4.89
CA GLY A 120 -3.37 -11.17 5.70
C GLY A 120 -4.29 -10.89 6.88
N HIS A 121 -4.31 -9.64 7.32
CA HIS A 121 -5.16 -9.15 8.39
C HIS A 121 -6.50 -8.65 7.86
N LYS A 122 -7.50 -8.60 8.76
CA LYS A 122 -8.86 -8.13 8.48
C LYS A 122 -8.93 -6.84 7.65
N HIS A 123 -8.05 -5.87 7.93
CA HIS A 123 -8.06 -4.56 7.26
C HIS A 123 -6.90 -4.34 6.29
N ALA A 124 -6.01 -5.32 6.16
CA ALA A 124 -4.83 -5.24 5.30
C ALA A 124 -4.44 -6.64 4.84
N SER A 125 -4.78 -6.98 3.60
CA SER A 125 -4.52 -8.28 3.01
C SER A 125 -4.11 -8.14 1.55
N GLY A 126 -3.53 -9.19 0.97
CA GLY A 126 -3.13 -9.16 -0.43
C GLY A 126 -3.14 -10.53 -1.07
N PHE A 127 -3.14 -10.54 -2.40
CA PHE A 127 -3.09 -11.75 -3.21
C PHE A 127 -2.30 -11.47 -4.49
N ARG A 128 -1.82 -12.53 -5.15
CA ARG A 128 -1.08 -12.44 -6.41
C ARG A 128 -1.81 -13.25 -7.48
N VAL A 129 -1.94 -12.67 -8.66
CA VAL A 129 -2.53 -13.33 -9.83
C VAL A 129 -1.48 -13.41 -10.94
N PRO A 130 -1.12 -14.61 -11.42
CA PRO A 130 -0.25 -14.76 -12.58
C PRO A 130 -0.83 -14.06 -13.82
N PHE A 131 0.01 -13.48 -14.68
CA PHE A 131 -0.47 -12.75 -15.88
C PHE A 131 -1.42 -13.57 -16.76
N ALA A 132 -1.13 -14.86 -16.93
CA ALA A 132 -1.96 -15.79 -17.70
C ALA A 132 -3.38 -16.00 -17.14
N GLN A 133 -3.64 -15.57 -15.91
CA GLN A 133 -4.95 -15.72 -15.25
C GLN A 133 -5.70 -14.40 -15.10
N LEU A 134 -5.06 -13.25 -15.37
CA LEU A 134 -5.67 -11.94 -15.13
C LEU A 134 -6.98 -11.72 -15.89
N GLU A 135 -7.02 -12.08 -17.17
CA GLU A 135 -8.24 -11.93 -17.98
C GLU A 135 -9.37 -12.81 -17.46
N LYS A 136 -9.07 -14.07 -17.11
CA LYS A 136 -10.04 -15.03 -16.58
C LYS A 136 -10.64 -14.54 -15.26
N GLU A 137 -9.83 -13.92 -14.41
CA GLU A 137 -10.27 -13.36 -13.13
C GLU A 137 -10.93 -11.96 -13.27
N GLY A 138 -10.94 -11.36 -14.47
CA GLY A 138 -11.44 -10.00 -14.67
C GLY A 138 -10.54 -8.91 -14.05
N LEU A 139 -9.24 -9.20 -13.93
CA LEU A 139 -8.24 -8.38 -13.25
C LEU A 139 -7.11 -7.87 -14.17
N ALA A 140 -7.26 -8.05 -15.48
CA ALA A 140 -6.34 -7.56 -16.52
C ALA A 140 -6.29 -6.03 -16.60
#